data_AF-A0A1F7I5S3-F1
#
_entry.id   AF-A0A1F7I5S3-F1
#
_cell.length_a   1.000
_cell.length_b   1.000
_cell.length_c   1.000
_cell.angle_alpha   90.00
_cell.angle_beta   90.00
_cell.angle_gamma   90.00
#
_symmetry.space_group_name_H-M   'P 1'
#
loop_
_entity.id
_entity.type
_entity.pdbx_description
1 polymer ?
#
loop_
_entity_poly.entity_id
_entity_poly.type
_entity_poly.pdbx_seq_one_letter_code
_entity_poly.pdbx_strand_id
1 'polypeptide(L)'
;METLRSYPQPALETFQRVSIESNPQQSIEIALNNIFPLQSEENKTSRMRKALGEAAYSLSNEQIETIIIEFQFLVDTWLDEYEREVFKGLTLKEVINEDKLWK
;
A
#
# COMPACT_ATOMS: atom_id res chain seq x y z
N MET A 1 34.22 -53.27 -16.79
CA MET A 1 34.14 -52.75 -15.41
C MET A 1 33.51 -51.37 -15.51
N GLU A 2 32.25 -51.28 -15.12
CA GLU A 2 31.37 -50.13 -15.32
C GLU A 2 31.66 -49.06 -14.25
N THR A 3 31.88 -47.81 -14.67
CA THR A 3 32.05 -46.67 -13.76
C THR A 3 30.67 -46.15 -13.35
N LEU A 4 30.29 -46.37 -12.09
CA LEU A 4 29.08 -45.81 -11.48
C LEU A 4 29.11 -44.28 -11.55
N ARG A 5 28.17 -43.71 -12.32
CA ARG A 5 27.88 -42.27 -12.38
C ARG A 5 27.24 -41.86 -11.05
N SER A 6 27.93 -41.08 -10.22
CA SER A 6 27.32 -40.48 -9.03
C SER A 6 26.41 -39.33 -9.45
N TYR A 7 25.12 -39.40 -9.10
CA TYR A 7 24.20 -38.28 -9.24
C TYR A 7 24.38 -37.37 -8.02
N PRO A 8 24.56 -36.05 -8.18
CA PRO A 8 24.50 -35.14 -7.05
C PRO A 8 23.05 -35.08 -6.55
N GLN A 9 22.83 -35.44 -5.30
CA GLN A 9 21.55 -35.23 -4.63
C GLN A 9 21.29 -33.73 -4.48
N PRO A 10 20.07 -33.23 -4.73
CA PRO A 10 19.71 -31.88 -4.32
C PRO A 10 19.78 -31.84 -2.80
N ALA A 11 20.58 -30.91 -2.25
CA ALA A 11 20.60 -30.65 -0.83
C ALA A 11 19.18 -30.23 -0.42
N LEU A 12 18.48 -31.09 0.31
CA LEU A 12 17.31 -30.66 1.07
C LEU A 12 17.85 -29.69 2.11
N GLU A 13 17.66 -28.40 1.86
CA GLU A 13 18.00 -27.35 2.81
C GLU A 13 17.40 -27.74 4.16
N THR A 14 18.29 -28.04 5.08
CA THR A 14 17.95 -28.36 6.45
C THR A 14 17.29 -27.11 7.00
N PHE A 15 15.97 -27.14 7.23
CA PHE A 15 15.30 -26.14 8.04
C PHE A 15 16.08 -26.07 9.37
N GLN A 16 16.89 -25.02 9.53
CA GLN A 16 17.61 -24.76 10.76
C GLN A 16 16.56 -24.65 11.87
N ARG A 17 16.43 -25.72 12.66
CA ARG A 17 15.73 -25.65 13.94
C ARG A 17 16.55 -24.70 14.79
N VAL A 18 16.07 -23.45 14.91
CA VAL A 18 16.57 -22.53 15.92
C VAL A 18 16.33 -23.21 17.27
N SER A 19 17.42 -23.51 17.98
CA SER A 19 17.38 -24.05 19.34
C SER A 19 16.86 -22.94 20.26
N ILE A 20 15.55 -22.92 20.52
CA ILE A 20 14.95 -21.92 21.39
C ILE A 20 15.08 -22.38 22.85
N GLU A 21 16.24 -22.16 23.46
CA GLU A 21 16.30 -21.97 24.90
C GLU A 21 15.86 -20.54 25.21
N SER A 22 14.55 -20.29 25.19
CA SER A 22 13.94 -19.06 25.73
C SER A 22 12.42 -19.22 25.75
N ASN A 23 11.79 -18.64 26.77
CA ASN A 23 10.37 -18.70 27.10
C ASN A 23 9.43 -18.94 25.89
N PRO A 24 8.54 -19.95 25.90
CA PRO A 24 7.62 -20.23 24.79
C PRO A 24 6.76 -19.02 24.38
N GLN A 25 6.53 -18.07 25.29
CA GLN A 25 5.86 -16.80 24.98
C GLN A 25 6.66 -15.96 23.98
N GLN A 26 7.99 -15.91 24.11
CA GLN A 26 8.88 -15.16 23.21
C GLN A 26 8.91 -15.79 21.82
N SER A 27 8.91 -17.13 21.74
CA SER A 27 8.83 -17.86 20.48
C SER A 27 7.54 -17.57 19.72
N ILE A 28 6.42 -17.49 20.45
CA ILE A 28 5.11 -17.14 19.89
C ILE A 28 5.10 -15.67 19.45
N GLU A 29 5.63 -14.74 20.26
CA GLU A 29 5.73 -13.33 19.87
C GLU A 29 6.57 -13.12 18.61
N ILE A 30 7.71 -13.81 18.48
CA ILE A 30 8.55 -13.76 17.28
C ILE A 30 7.80 -14.33 16.07
N ALA A 31 7.11 -15.47 16.23
CA ALA A 31 6.32 -16.06 15.14
C ALA A 31 5.15 -15.15 14.72
N LEU A 32 4.46 -14.53 15.67
CA LEU A 32 3.37 -13.60 15.41
C LEU A 32 3.86 -12.32 14.72
N ASN A 33 4.98 -11.73 15.16
CA ASN A 33 5.58 -10.57 14.51
C ASN A 33 6.09 -10.87 13.09
N ASN A 34 6.51 -12.12 12.82
CA ASN A 34 6.92 -12.54 11.48
C ASN A 34 5.74 -12.82 10.54
N ILE A 35 4.63 -13.38 11.06
CA ILE A 35 3.43 -13.69 10.27
C ILE A 35 2.59 -12.42 10.03
N PHE A 36 2.51 -11.57 11.05
CA PHE A 36 1.84 -10.27 11.00
C PHE A 36 2.90 -9.20 11.26
N PRO A 37 3.78 -8.90 10.27
CA PRO A 37 4.60 -7.71 10.38
C PRO A 37 3.64 -6.58 10.61
N LEU A 38 3.75 -5.93 11.78
CA LEU A 38 2.94 -4.79 12.15
C LEU A 38 2.90 -3.91 10.91
N GLN A 39 1.74 -3.80 10.26
CA GLN A 39 1.62 -2.87 9.16
C GLN A 39 1.81 -1.53 9.83
N SER A 40 3.06 -1.06 9.84
CA SER A 40 3.40 0.34 10.08
C SER A 40 2.39 1.07 9.24
N GLU A 41 1.37 1.65 9.89
CA GLU A 41 0.28 2.33 9.20
C GLU A 41 0.94 3.17 8.12
N GLU A 42 0.73 2.78 6.86
CA GLU A 42 1.40 3.47 5.79
C GLU A 42 0.79 4.85 5.78
N ASN A 43 1.48 5.80 6.39
CA ASN A 43 0.93 7.12 6.65
C ASN A 43 0.53 7.72 5.30
N LYS A 44 -0.58 8.45 5.24
CA LYS A 44 -1.12 9.02 3.99
C LYS A 44 -0.02 9.73 3.20
N THR A 45 0.84 10.47 3.88
CA THR A 45 2.04 11.14 3.33
C THR A 45 3.08 10.19 2.74
N SER A 46 3.30 9.01 3.33
CA SER A 46 4.21 7.98 2.80
C SER A 46 3.71 7.41 1.46
N ARG A 47 2.41 7.08 1.37
CA ARG A 47 1.79 6.63 0.12
C ARG A 47 1.88 7.70 -0.97
N MET A 48 1.58 8.94 -0.62
CA MET A 48 1.59 10.04 -1.58
C MET A 48 3.00 10.38 -2.04
N ARG A 49 4.01 10.28 -1.16
CA ARG A 49 5.42 10.43 -1.56
C ARG A 49 5.82 9.37 -2.60
N LYS A 50 5.36 8.13 -2.44
CA LYS A 50 5.57 7.07 -3.46
C LYS A 50 4.87 7.39 -4.77
N ALA A 51 3.64 7.90 -4.72
CA ALA A 51 2.85 8.22 -5.92
C ALA A 51 3.41 9.42 -6.69
N LEU A 52 3.92 10.45 -6.00
CA LEU A 52 4.57 11.62 -6.59
C LEU A 52 5.98 11.32 -7.13
N GLY A 53 6.56 10.18 -6.74
CA GLY A 53 7.86 9.72 -7.21
C GLY A 53 9.05 10.43 -6.57
N GLU A 54 10.21 10.35 -7.23
CA GLU A 54 11.50 10.78 -6.68
C GLU A 54 11.51 12.25 -6.23
N ALA A 55 10.77 13.12 -6.93
CA ALA A 55 10.68 14.55 -6.63
C ALA A 55 10.04 14.85 -5.27
N ALA A 56 9.21 13.95 -4.72
CA ALA A 56 8.56 14.15 -3.42
C ALA A 56 9.41 13.72 -2.22
N TYR A 57 10.53 13.03 -2.43
CA TYR A 57 11.42 12.66 -1.33
C TYR A 57 12.21 13.84 -0.77
N SER A 58 12.41 14.90 -1.56
CA SER A 58 13.01 16.16 -1.08
C SER A 58 12.02 17.09 -0.38
N LEU A 59 10.73 16.76 -0.38
CA LEU A 59 9.68 17.62 0.17
C LEU A 59 9.35 17.24 1.63
N SER A 60 9.06 18.25 2.45
CA SER A 60 8.56 18.04 3.80
C SER A 60 7.16 17.41 3.77
N ASN A 61 6.72 16.86 4.89
CA ASN A 61 5.40 16.24 4.98
C ASN A 61 4.29 17.28 4.77
N GLU A 62 4.48 18.49 5.30
CA GLU A 62 3.55 19.61 5.17
C GLU A 62 3.43 20.04 3.69
N GLN A 63 4.55 20.11 2.97
CA GLN A 63 4.55 20.41 1.54
C GLN A 63 3.81 19.34 0.73
N ILE A 64 4.01 18.06 1.06
CA ILE A 64 3.28 16.97 0.43
C ILE A 64 1.78 17.11 0.71
N GLU A 65 1.37 17.42 1.94
CA GLU A 65 -0.03 17.64 2.28
C GLU A 65 -0.66 18.79 1.50
N THR A 66 0.04 19.93 1.37
CA THR A 66 -0.41 21.05 0.54
C THR A 66 -0.61 20.63 -0.91
N ILE A 67 0.39 19.98 -1.51
CA ILE A 67 0.31 19.51 -2.90
C ILE A 67 -0.89 18.58 -3.11
N ILE A 68 -1.13 17.66 -2.18
CA ILE A 68 -2.28 16.74 -2.25
C ILE A 68 -3.60 17.51 -2.29
N ILE A 69 -3.76 18.52 -1.42
CA ILE A 69 -4.98 19.32 -1.34
C ILE A 69 -5.18 20.11 -2.65
N GLU A 70 -4.12 20.71 -3.18
CA GLU A 70 -4.17 21.48 -4.43
C GLU A 70 -4.54 20.59 -5.62
N PHE A 71 -3.91 19.41 -5.74
CA PHE A 71 -4.26 18.44 -6.78
C PHE A 71 -5.69 17.95 -6.65
N GLN A 72 -6.14 17.66 -5.44
CA GLN A 72 -7.52 17.23 -5.20
C GLN A 72 -8.51 18.31 -5.65
N PHE A 73 -8.27 19.57 -5.28
CA PHE A 73 -9.11 20.69 -5.71
C PHE A 73 -9.13 20.84 -7.24
N LEU A 74 -7.98 20.70 -7.89
CA LEU A 74 -7.88 20.81 -9.35
C LEU A 74 -8.64 19.69 -10.05
N VAL A 75 -8.47 18.45 -9.59
CA VAL A 75 -9.17 17.29 -10.15
C VAL A 75 -10.67 17.41 -9.93
N ASP A 76 -11.11 17.77 -8.73
CA ASP A 76 -12.53 17.94 -8.41
C ASP A 76 -13.15 19.04 -9.29
N THR A 77 -12.47 20.18 -9.43
CA THR A 77 -12.94 21.29 -10.28
C THR A 77 -13.02 20.88 -11.75
N TRP A 78 -11.99 20.21 -12.25
CA TRP A 78 -11.97 19.78 -13.65
C TRP A 78 -13.04 18.72 -13.96
N LEU A 79 -13.26 17.78 -13.03
CA LEU A 79 -14.34 16.81 -13.14
C LEU A 79 -15.70 17.49 -13.09
N ASP A 80 -15.95 18.41 -12.16
CA ASP A 80 -17.20 19.15 -12.09
C ASP A 80 -17.47 19.93 -13.38
N GLU A 81 -16.46 20.60 -13.95
CA GLU A 81 -16.60 21.32 -15.23
C GLU A 81 -16.92 20.37 -16.39
N TYR A 82 -16.18 19.28 -16.51
CA TYR A 82 -16.42 18.26 -17.54
C TYR A 82 -17.83 17.65 -17.40
N GLU A 83 -18.23 17.30 -16.18
CA GLU A 83 -19.56 16.78 -15.89
C GLU A 83 -20.65 17.78 -16.30
N ARG A 84 -20.47 19.07 -16.00
CA ARG A 84 -21.42 20.11 -16.43
C ARG A 84 -21.50 20.22 -17.95
N GLU A 85 -20.43 20.03 -18.68
CA GLU A 85 -20.49 19.98 -20.15
C GLU A 85 -21.29 18.77 -20.65
N VAL A 86 -21.07 17.60 -20.04
CA VAL A 86 -21.71 16.33 -20.45
C VAL A 86 -23.17 16.23 -20.01
N PHE A 87 -23.51 16.67 -18.81
CA PHE A 87 -24.83 16.56 -18.20
C PHE A 87 -25.65 17.86 -18.27
N LYS A 88 -25.38 18.71 -19.28
CA LYS A 88 -26.17 19.91 -19.58
C LYS A 88 -26.26 20.90 -18.42
N GLY A 89 -25.13 21.14 -17.76
CA GLY A 89 -24.96 22.10 -16.68
C GLY A 89 -25.02 21.51 -15.28
N LEU A 90 -25.22 20.19 -15.14
CA LEU A 90 -25.27 19.47 -13.87
C LEU A 90 -23.99 18.66 -13.63
N THR A 91 -23.64 18.43 -12.38
CA THR A 91 -22.63 17.44 -11.96
C THR A 91 -23.26 16.05 -11.84
N LEU A 92 -22.44 15.01 -11.84
CA LEU A 92 -22.88 13.63 -11.69
C LEU A 92 -23.62 13.42 -10.37
N LYS A 93 -23.15 14.05 -9.29
CA LYS A 93 -23.81 14.03 -7.97
C LYS A 93 -25.24 14.59 -8.04
N GLU A 94 -25.44 15.69 -8.78
CA GLU A 94 -26.75 16.29 -9.00
C GLU A 94 -27.66 15.38 -9.86
N VAL A 95 -27.10 14.70 -10.87
CA VAL A 95 -27.83 13.76 -11.74
C VAL A 95 -28.29 12.52 -10.98
N ILE A 96 -27.41 11.93 -10.15
CA ILE A 96 -27.70 10.72 -9.38
C ILE A 96 -28.55 11.01 -8.14
N ASN A 97 -28.73 12.29 -7.78
CA ASN A 97 -29.62 12.74 -6.72
C ASN A 97 -29.21 12.12 -5.36
N GLU A 98 -27.90 11.99 -5.14
CA GLU A 98 -27.26 11.45 -3.92
C GLU A 98 -27.77 12.18 -2.65
N ASP A 99 -28.10 13.47 -2.78
CA ASP A 99 -28.65 14.29 -1.69
C ASP A 99 -30.07 13.92 -1.23
N LYS A 100 -30.84 13.17 -2.02
CA LYS A 100 -32.21 12.75 -1.63
C LYS A 100 -32.32 11.31 -1.12
N LEU A 101 -31.24 10.54 -1.13
CA LEU A 101 -31.25 9.16 -0.62
C LEU A 101 -31.24 9.06 0.92
N TRP A 102 -31.05 10.19 1.62
CA TRP A 102 -31.00 10.26 3.09
C TRP A 102 -32.15 11.09 3.72
N LYS A 103 -33.25 11.30 3.00
CA LYS A 103 -34.46 11.96 3.52
C LYS A 103 -35.62 11.01 3.74
#